data_AF-A0A927YNX8-F1
#
_entry.id   AF-A0A927YNX8-F1
#
_cell.length_a   1.000
_cell.length_b   1.000
_cell.length_c   1.000
_cell.angle_alpha   90.00
_cell.angle_beta   90.00
_cell.angle_gamma   90.00
#
_symmetry.space_group_name_H-M   'P 1'
#
loop_
_entity.id
_entity.type
_entity.pdbx_description
1 polymer ?
#
loop_
_entity_poly.entity_id
_entity_poly.type
_entity_poly.pdbx_seq_one_letter_code
_entity_poly.pdbx_strand_id
1 'polypeptide(L)'
;MDVIANDLGRFDPDIENFKGDEKGLNKNFESLVEHVTTLNTMWDGAAYNTFINRFNRDKEEAQNLINQLENVYNNLRFAYTEYSDCENSVASVIDEMNV
;
A
#
# COMPACT_ATOMS: atom_id res chain seq x y z
N MET A 1 -31.75 0.16 -3.69
CA MET A 1 -31.35 1.02 -2.56
C MET A 1 -30.29 1.93 -3.12
N ASP A 2 -30.53 3.23 -3.16
CA ASP A 2 -29.54 4.20 -3.67
C ASP A 2 -28.34 4.21 -2.73
N VAL A 3 -27.13 4.23 -3.31
CA VAL A 3 -25.86 4.29 -2.59
C VAL A 3 -25.75 5.66 -1.92
N ILE A 4 -25.60 5.69 -0.60
CA ILE A 4 -25.87 6.92 0.18
C ILE A 4 -24.68 7.88 0.11
N ALA A 5 -23.46 7.41 -0.17
CA ALA A 5 -22.31 8.33 -0.34
C ALA A 5 -21.14 7.84 -1.21
N ASN A 6 -20.92 6.54 -1.40
CA ASN A 6 -19.69 6.04 -2.03
C ASN A 6 -19.91 4.70 -2.73
N ASP A 7 -19.32 4.46 -3.91
CA ASP A 7 -19.42 3.17 -4.62
C ASP A 7 -18.58 2.10 -3.89
N LEU A 8 -19.08 1.61 -2.75
CA LEU A 8 -18.41 0.65 -1.88
C LEU A 8 -18.12 -0.66 -2.61
N GLY A 9 -18.98 -1.04 -3.57
CA GLY A 9 -18.79 -2.23 -4.41
C GLY A 9 -17.56 -2.14 -5.31
N ARG A 10 -17.17 -0.94 -5.73
CA ARG A 10 -15.91 -0.69 -6.45
C ARG A 10 -14.76 -0.36 -5.51
N PHE A 11 -15.03 0.29 -4.39
CA PHE A 11 -13.99 0.78 -3.48
C PHE A 11 -13.19 -0.36 -2.83
N ASP A 12 -13.84 -1.45 -2.39
CA ASP A 12 -13.15 -2.61 -1.81
C ASP A 12 -12.20 -3.29 -2.82
N PRO A 13 -12.63 -3.62 -4.06
CA PRO A 13 -11.71 -4.11 -5.10
C PRO A 13 -10.53 -3.18 -5.38
N ASP A 14 -10.76 -1.86 -5.42
CA ASP A 14 -9.70 -0.89 -5.67
C ASP A 14 -8.67 -0.86 -4.52
N ILE A 15 -9.12 -1.00 -3.26
CA ILE A 15 -8.25 -1.15 -2.08
C ILE A 15 -7.42 -2.43 -2.15
N GLU A 16 -8.04 -3.55 -2.53
CA GLU A 16 -7.33 -4.83 -2.64
C GLU A 16 -6.33 -4.83 -3.80
N ASN A 17 -6.67 -4.22 -4.93
CA ASN A 17 -5.73 -4.01 -6.04
C ASN A 17 -4.53 -3.17 -5.60
N PHE A 18 -4.78 -2.07 -4.89
CA PHE A 18 -3.72 -1.23 -4.32
C PHE A 18 -2.80 -2.04 -3.41
N LYS A 19 -3.35 -2.89 -2.54
CA LYS A 19 -2.54 -3.75 -1.66
C LYS A 19 -1.75 -4.80 -2.44
N GLY A 20 -2.31 -5.32 -3.53
CA GLY A 20 -1.63 -6.21 -4.45
C GLY A 20 -0.41 -5.56 -5.09
N ASP A 21 -0.58 -4.35 -5.61
CA ASP A 21 0.47 -3.57 -6.25
C ASP A 21 1.57 -3.16 -5.26
N GLU A 22 1.20 -2.72 -4.05
CA GLU A 22 2.14 -2.41 -2.98
C GLU A 22 2.99 -3.62 -2.58
N LYS A 23 2.37 -4.80 -2.42
CA LYS A 23 3.09 -6.06 -2.17
C LYS A 23 4.02 -6.41 -3.33
N GLY A 24 3.59 -6.19 -4.58
CA GLY A 24 4.41 -6.42 -5.77
C GLY A 24 5.64 -5.52 -5.78
N LEU A 25 5.45 -4.23 -5.47
CA LEU A 25 6.53 -3.26 -5.34
C LEU A 25 7.53 -3.67 -4.24
N ASN A 26 7.05 -4.05 -3.06
CA ASN A 26 7.92 -4.47 -1.95
C ASN A 26 8.77 -5.69 -2.33
N LYS A 27 8.18 -6.70 -2.97
CA LYS A 27 8.94 -7.88 -3.46
C LYS A 27 10.01 -7.52 -4.48
N ASN A 28 9.69 -6.65 -5.43
CA ASN A 28 10.65 -6.20 -6.45
C ASN A 28 11.79 -5.41 -5.81
N PHE A 29 11.49 -4.60 -4.80
CA PHE A 29 12.47 -3.85 -4.03
C PHE A 29 13.40 -4.77 -3.23
N GLU A 30 12.85 -5.75 -2.51
CA GLU A 30 13.63 -6.76 -1.77
C GLU A 30 14.58 -7.52 -2.72
N SER A 31 14.10 -7.93 -3.90
CA SER A 31 14.90 -8.60 -4.92
C SER A 31 16.03 -7.70 -5.45
N LEU A 32 15.77 -6.41 -5.67
CA LEU A 32 16.81 -5.45 -6.05
C LEU A 32 17.90 -5.34 -4.98
N VAL A 33 17.50 -5.25 -3.70
CA VAL A 33 18.44 -5.20 -2.58
C VAL A 33 19.29 -6.46 -2.53
N GLU A 34 18.68 -7.64 -2.66
CA GLU A 34 19.40 -8.91 -2.70
C GLU A 34 20.40 -8.98 -3.86
N HIS A 35 20.00 -8.59 -5.07
CA HIS A 35 20.88 -8.58 -6.24
C HIS A 35 22.08 -7.65 -6.04
N VAL A 36 21.87 -6.46 -5.50
CA VAL A 36 22.96 -5.50 -5.24
C VAL A 36 23.88 -6.01 -4.12
N THR A 37 23.33 -6.58 -3.05
CA THR A 37 24.13 -7.20 -1.97
C THR A 37 24.95 -8.38 -2.48
N THR A 38 24.42 -9.17 -3.42
CA THR A 38 25.15 -10.26 -4.07
C THR A 38 26.28 -9.71 -4.94
N LEU A 39 25.98 -8.70 -5.78
CA LEU A 39 26.95 -8.03 -6.63
C LEU A 39 28.10 -7.40 -5.83
N ASN A 40 27.80 -6.93 -4.62
CA ASN A 40 28.76 -6.31 -3.69
C ASN A 40 29.95 -7.21 -3.35
N THR A 41 29.81 -8.53 -3.47
CA THR A 41 30.89 -9.48 -3.18
C THR A 41 31.90 -9.61 -4.33
N MET A 42 31.61 -9.04 -5.50
CA MET A 42 32.34 -9.28 -6.74
C MET A 42 33.18 -8.08 -7.23
N TRP A 43 33.09 -6.91 -6.58
CA TRP A 43 33.76 -5.69 -7.03
C TRP A 43 34.20 -4.81 -5.84
N ASP A 44 35.43 -4.31 -5.89
CA ASP A 44 36.00 -3.33 -4.95
C ASP A 44 36.63 -2.12 -5.69
N GLY A 45 36.77 -0.98 -5.00
CA GLY A 45 37.42 0.25 -5.49
C GLY A 45 36.64 1.54 -5.24
N ALA A 46 37.18 2.67 -5.70
CA ALA A 46 36.56 3.99 -5.48
C ALA A 46 35.14 4.11 -6.08
N ALA A 47 34.91 3.53 -7.26
CA ALA A 47 33.60 3.50 -7.91
C ALA A 47 32.57 2.68 -7.11
N TYR A 48 33.00 1.57 -6.52
CA TYR A 48 32.18 0.74 -5.63
C TYR A 48 31.71 1.54 -4.41
N ASN A 49 32.62 2.26 -3.74
CA ASN A 49 32.28 3.06 -2.57
C ASN A 49 31.26 4.16 -2.90
N THR A 50 31.43 4.84 -4.04
CA THR A 50 30.46 5.85 -4.50
C THR A 50 29.10 5.24 -4.80
N PHE A 51 29.06 4.10 -5.49
CA PHE A 51 27.83 3.39 -5.80
C PHE A 51 27.10 2.95 -4.54
N ILE A 52 27.79 2.32 -3.57
CA ILE A 52 27.13 1.80 -2.36
C ILE A 52 26.63 2.89 -1.44
N ASN A 53 27.35 4.01 -1.32
CA ASN A 53 26.85 5.15 -0.58
C ASN A 53 25.56 5.70 -1.19
N ARG A 54 25.50 5.79 -2.53
CA ARG A 54 24.29 6.24 -3.22
C ARG A 54 23.15 5.22 -3.08
N PHE A 55 23.45 3.94 -3.31
CA PHE A 55 22.48 2.86 -3.22
C PHE A 55 21.85 2.76 -1.83
N ASN A 56 22.64 2.88 -0.76
CA ASN A 56 22.11 2.82 0.60
C ASN A 56 21.11 3.95 0.87
N ARG A 57 21.38 5.16 0.39
CA ARG A 57 20.44 6.29 0.52
C ARG A 57 19.17 6.04 -0.30
N ASP A 58 19.32 5.63 -1.55
CA ASP A 58 18.18 5.39 -2.44
C ASP A 58 17.31 4.22 -1.92
N LYS A 59 17.94 3.21 -1.29
CA LYS A 59 17.28 2.10 -0.59
C LYS A 59 16.43 2.60 0.58
N GLU A 60 16.97 3.48 1.42
CA GLU A 60 16.22 4.07 2.54
C GLU A 60 15.04 4.92 2.07
N GLU A 61 15.24 5.73 1.03
CA GLU A 61 14.18 6.54 0.43
C GLU A 61 13.06 5.67 -0.16
N ALA A 62 13.42 4.60 -0.88
CA ALA A 62 12.45 3.65 -1.43
C ALA A 62 11.68 2.90 -0.34
N GLN A 63 12.35 2.42 0.72
CA GLN A 63 11.67 1.78 1.84
C GLN A 63 10.67 2.73 2.52
N ASN A 64 11.05 4.00 2.69
CA ASN A 64 10.15 5.00 3.26
C ASN A 64 8.90 5.20 2.39
N LEU A 65 9.06 5.25 1.07
CA LEU A 65 7.93 5.33 0.15
C LEU A 65 7.01 4.11 0.27
N ILE A 66 7.55 2.90 0.33
CA ILE A 66 6.77 1.66 0.50
C ILE A 66 5.97 1.72 1.81
N ASN A 67 6.59 2.15 2.91
CA ASN A 67 5.90 2.30 4.21
C ASN A 67 4.80 3.37 4.15
N GLN A 68 4.98 4.45 3.38
CA GLN A 68 3.94 5.46 3.16
C GLN A 68 2.76 4.90 2.37
N LEU A 69 3.01 4.06 1.36
CA LEU A 69 1.95 3.38 0.61
C LEU A 69 1.17 2.43 1.52
N GLU A 70 1.83 1.71 2.42
CA GLU A 70 1.15 0.89 3.43
C GLU A 70 0.22 1.73 4.33
N ASN A 71 0.65 2.92 4.75
CA ASN A 71 -0.20 3.84 5.51
C ASN A 71 -1.41 4.32 4.70
N VAL A 72 -1.23 4.59 3.40
CA VAL A 72 -2.35 4.94 2.50
C VAL A 72 -3.36 3.78 2.44
N TYR A 73 -2.89 2.55 2.25
CA TYR A 73 -3.76 1.36 2.28
C TYR A 73 -4.56 1.29 3.58
N ASN A 74 -3.91 1.45 4.73
CA ASN A 74 -4.57 1.38 6.04
C ASN A 74 -5.67 2.45 6.17
N ASN A 75 -5.39 3.68 5.72
CA ASN A 75 -6.37 4.77 5.74
C ASN A 75 -7.56 4.48 4.82
N LEU A 76 -7.32 3.93 3.62
CA LEU A 76 -8.39 3.56 2.70
C LEU A 76 -9.26 2.43 3.27
N ARG A 77 -8.63 1.42 3.89
CA ARG A 77 -9.34 0.31 4.53
C ARG A 77 -10.17 0.79 5.71
N PHE A 78 -9.63 1.70 6.53
CA PHE A 78 -10.37 2.33 7.60
C PHE A 78 -11.59 3.09 7.07
N ALA A 79 -11.41 3.94 6.05
CA ALA A 79 -12.51 4.70 5.45
C ALA A 79 -13.61 3.78 4.88
N TYR A 80 -13.23 2.70 4.20
CA TYR A 80 -14.18 1.71 3.70
C TYR A 80 -15.05 1.11 4.83
N THR A 81 -14.43 0.74 5.95
CA THR A 81 -15.16 0.22 7.13
C THR A 81 -16.14 1.24 7.67
N GLU A 82 -15.70 2.49 7.90
CA GLU A 82 -16.56 3.55 8.43
C GLU A 82 -17.76 3.85 7.53
N TYR A 83 -17.56 3.87 6.21
CA TYR A 83 -18.65 4.06 5.25
C TYR A 83 -19.61 2.86 5.23
N SER A 84 -19.08 1.64 5.25
CA SER A 84 -19.90 0.42 5.27
C SER A 84 -20.76 0.34 6.54
N ASP A 85 -20.19 0.67 7.70
CA ASP A 85 -20.89 0.67 8.97
C ASP A 85 -21.98 1.76 9.00
N CYS A 86 -21.70 2.93 8.44
CA CYS A 86 -22.69 3.99 8.28
C CYS A 86 -23.87 3.56 7.40
N GLU A 87 -23.61 2.97 6.24
CA GLU A 87 -24.67 2.49 5.34
C GLU A 87 -25.51 1.39 5.98
N ASN A 88 -24.89 0.45 6.70
CA ASN A 88 -25.60 -0.59 7.44
C ASN A 88 -26.48 -0.02 8.57
N SER A 89 -25.96 0.96 9.31
CA SER A 89 -26.70 1.63 10.38
C SER A 89 -27.93 2.36 9.82
N VAL A 90 -27.76 3.12 8.74
CA VAL A 90 -28.86 3.83 8.08
C VAL A 90 -29.89 2.86 7.50
N ALA A 91 -29.45 1.77 6.86
CA ALA A 91 -30.34 0.72 6.36
C ALA A 91 -31.18 0.10 7.49
N SER A 92 -30.56 -0.21 8.63
CA SER A 92 -31.26 -0.73 9.81
C SER A 92 -32.32 0.24 10.32
N VAL A 93 -32.01 1.54 10.41
CA VAL A 93 -32.98 2.55 10.84
C VAL A 93 -34.15 2.67 9.86
N ILE A 94 -33.88 2.61 8.54
CA ILE A 94 -34.93 2.64 7.52
C ILE A 94 -35.82 1.39 7.62
N ASP A 95 -35.24 0.22 7.82
CA ASP A 95 -36.00 -1.03 7.99
C ASP A 95 -36.85 -1.01 9.28
N GLU A 96 -36.37 -0.38 10.35
CA GLU A 96 -37.15 -0.18 11.58
C GLU A 96 -38.30 0.83 11.41
N MET A 97 -38.16 1.81 10.51
CA MET A 97 -39.19 2.82 10.21
C MET A 97 -40.25 2.32 9.24
N ASN A 98 -39.91 1.38 8.36
CA ASN A 98 -40.84 0.70 7.48
C ASN A 98 -41.56 -0.42 8.25
N VAL A 99 -42.70 -0.10 8.85
CA VAL A 99 -43.68 -1.09 9.36
C VAL A 99 -44.23 -1.93 8.21
#